data_AF-A0A954UFC0-F1
#
_entry.id   AF-A0A954UFC0-F1
#
_cell.length_a   1.000
_cell.length_b   1.000
_cell.length_c   1.000
_cell.angle_alpha   90.00
_cell.angle_beta   90.00
_cell.angle_gamma   90.00
#
_symmetry.space_group_name_H-M   'P 1'
#
loop_
_entity.id
_entity.type
_entity.pdbx_description
1 polymer ?
#
loop_
_entity_poly.entity_id
_entity_poly.type
_entity_poly.pdbx_seq_one_letter_code
_entity_poly.pdbx_strand_id
1 'polypeptide(L)'
;ELIFVRLLGFADGVMGGNLWFMAATEDAAIEAAERAAAAVVDVPGVITTFPGGVAASASKAGSRYKFLIASTYAEYCPTLKAEMGERSLVPDGVTSIMEIVMNGRDLESLSTATQQAITAARPTPGLTKISAGNYGGRLGKSFIYLKPQ
;
A
#
# COMPACT_ATOMS: atom_id res chain seq x y z
N GLU A 1 -24.70 31.99 6.26
CA GLU A 1 -23.96 32.38 5.04
C GLU A 1 -22.91 31.32 4.76
N LEU A 2 -22.68 30.97 3.50
CA LEU A 2 -21.71 29.94 3.12
C LEU A 2 -20.56 30.62 2.36
N ILE A 3 -19.35 30.51 2.89
CA ILE A 3 -18.17 31.26 2.42
C ILE A 3 -17.27 30.32 1.62
N PHE A 4 -16.92 30.74 0.40
CA PHE A 4 -15.98 30.03 -0.46
C PHE A 4 -14.74 30.88 -0.73
N VAL A 5 -13.58 30.24 -0.83
CA VAL A 5 -12.35 30.89 -1.31
C VAL A 5 -12.38 31.02 -2.83
N ARG A 6 -11.89 32.14 -3.37
CA ARG A 6 -11.88 32.42 -4.81
C ARG A 6 -10.86 31.57 -5.58
N LEU A 7 -9.76 31.18 -4.94
CA LEU A 7 -8.66 30.45 -5.55
C LEU A 7 -8.18 29.35 -4.60
N LEU A 8 -7.85 28.19 -5.17
CA LEU A 8 -7.22 27.06 -4.49
C LEU A 8 -5.88 26.79 -5.18
N GLY A 9 -4.80 26.73 -4.40
CA GLY A 9 -3.48 26.39 -4.92
C GLY A 9 -3.37 24.91 -5.27
N PHE A 10 -2.53 24.59 -6.25
CA PHE A 10 -2.12 23.22 -6.57
C PHE A 10 -0.61 23.20 -6.80
N ALA A 11 0.00 22.03 -6.64
CA ALA A 11 1.40 21.77 -6.92
C ALA A 11 1.56 20.33 -7.39
N ASP A 12 2.69 20.04 -8.04
CA ASP A 12 3.07 18.66 -8.32
C ASP A 12 3.28 17.90 -7.01
N GLY A 13 2.90 16.62 -7.02
CA GLY A 13 3.07 15.71 -5.88
C GLY A 13 3.45 14.32 -6.35
N VAL A 14 3.59 13.41 -5.39
CA VAL A 14 3.94 12.01 -5.65
C VAL A 14 2.77 11.13 -5.26
N MET A 15 2.34 10.29 -6.19
CA MET A 15 1.23 9.35 -6.00
C MET A 15 1.75 7.91 -5.96
N GLY A 16 1.12 7.07 -5.13
CA GLY A 16 1.29 5.62 -5.19
C GLY A 16 2.43 5.05 -4.36
N GLY A 17 2.92 5.79 -3.35
CA GLY A 17 3.70 5.15 -2.29
C GLY A 17 2.85 4.09 -1.61
N ASN A 18 3.37 2.91 -1.30
CA ASN A 18 2.55 1.82 -0.79
C ASN A 18 3.32 0.89 0.15
N LEU A 19 2.57 0.20 1.00
CA LEU A 19 3.07 -0.86 1.87
C LEU A 19 2.08 -2.02 1.88
N TRP A 20 2.59 -3.24 1.90
CA TRP A 20 1.84 -4.48 2.03
C TRP A 20 2.09 -5.13 3.38
N PHE A 21 1.02 -5.50 4.07
CA PHE A 21 1.03 -6.13 5.38
C PHE A 21 0.56 -7.58 5.23
N MET A 22 1.52 -8.50 5.25
CA MET A 22 1.30 -9.93 5.03
C MET A 22 1.24 -10.65 6.37
N ALA A 23 0.10 -11.25 6.71
CA ALA A 23 -0.14 -11.81 8.03
C ALA A 23 -0.71 -13.23 8.00
N ALA A 24 -0.59 -13.90 9.15
CA ALA A 24 -1.06 -15.27 9.35
C ALA A 24 -2.59 -15.39 9.44
N THR A 25 -3.30 -14.28 9.71
CA THR A 25 -4.76 -14.20 9.73
C THR A 25 -5.23 -12.92 9.04
N GLU A 26 -6.50 -12.90 8.64
CA GLU A 26 -7.15 -11.71 8.11
C GLU A 26 -7.15 -10.56 9.13
N ASP A 27 -7.56 -10.84 10.37
CA ASP A 27 -7.58 -9.85 11.45
C ASP A 27 -6.21 -9.21 11.68
N ALA A 28 -5.13 -9.99 11.67
CA ALA A 28 -3.78 -9.47 11.86
C ALA A 28 -3.32 -8.59 10.68
N ALA A 29 -3.74 -8.91 9.44
CA ALA A 29 -3.43 -8.07 8.28
C ALA A 29 -4.20 -6.74 8.33
N ILE A 30 -5.48 -6.78 8.72
CA ILE A 30 -6.33 -5.59 8.90
C ILE A 30 -5.76 -4.72 10.02
N GLU A 31 -5.49 -5.28 11.19
CA GLU A 31 -4.97 -4.54 12.34
C GLU A 31 -3.62 -3.87 12.01
N ALA A 32 -2.72 -4.57 11.33
CA ALA A 32 -1.44 -4.01 10.89
C ALA A 32 -1.63 -2.83 9.92
N ALA A 33 -2.54 -2.96 8.95
CA ALA A 33 -2.82 -1.92 7.98
C ALA A 33 -3.55 -0.71 8.59
N GLU A 34 -4.49 -0.93 9.51
CA GLU A 34 -5.19 0.14 10.23
C GLU A 34 -4.25 0.93 11.13
N ARG A 35 -3.36 0.25 11.88
CA ARG A 35 -2.31 0.92 12.68
C ARG A 35 -1.39 1.75 11.79
N ALA A 36 -1.01 1.22 10.63
CA ALA A 36 -0.20 1.93 9.66
C ALA A 36 -0.92 3.16 9.09
N ALA A 37 -2.17 3.00 8.66
CA ALA A 37 -2.99 4.08 8.13
C ALA A 37 -3.19 5.19 9.17
N ALA A 38 -3.49 4.84 10.42
CA ALA A 38 -3.63 5.81 11.52
C ALA A 38 -2.34 6.61 11.75
N ALA A 39 -1.17 5.96 11.72
CA ALA A 39 0.11 6.65 11.86
C ALA A 39 0.40 7.62 10.69
N VAL A 40 -0.09 7.33 9.49
CA VAL A 40 0.10 8.21 8.32
C VAL A 40 -0.75 9.47 8.40
N VAL A 41 -1.91 9.43 9.05
CA VAL A 41 -2.80 10.60 9.23
C VAL A 41 -2.09 11.77 9.91
N ASP A 42 -1.16 11.47 10.83
CA ASP A 42 -0.42 12.48 11.58
C ASP A 42 0.77 13.07 10.80
N VAL A 43 1.05 12.60 9.58
CA VAL A 43 2.17 13.08 8.75
C VAL A 43 1.73 14.22 7.83
N PRO A 44 2.22 15.45 8.04
CA PRO A 44 1.79 16.60 7.24
C PRO A 44 2.11 16.42 5.76
N GLY A 45 1.11 16.66 4.92
CA GLY A 45 1.27 16.60 3.47
C GLY A 45 1.24 15.19 2.88
N VAL A 46 0.84 14.17 3.66
CA VAL A 46 0.57 12.82 3.17
C VAL A 46 -0.88 12.46 3.43
N ILE A 47 -1.49 11.70 2.52
CA ILE A 47 -2.84 11.15 2.66
C ILE A 47 -2.84 9.68 2.29
N THR A 48 -3.69 8.89 2.96
CA THR A 48 -4.07 7.54 2.49
C THR A 48 -5.29 7.63 1.59
N THR A 49 -5.30 6.92 0.46
CA THR A 49 -6.27 7.19 -0.64
C THR A 49 -7.40 6.16 -0.78
N PHE A 50 -7.43 5.13 0.07
CA PHE A 50 -8.45 4.08 0.04
C PHE A 50 -9.45 4.21 1.20
N PRO A 51 -10.62 3.55 1.14
CA PRO A 51 -11.60 3.56 2.22
C PRO A 51 -10.98 3.16 3.56
N GLY A 52 -11.09 4.01 4.59
CA GLY A 52 -10.43 3.77 5.89
C GLY A 52 -8.89 3.77 5.83
N GLY A 53 -8.30 4.20 4.72
CA GLY A 53 -6.86 4.18 4.46
C GLY A 53 -6.29 2.84 3.99
N VAL A 54 -7.13 1.79 3.88
CA VAL A 54 -6.69 0.42 3.60
C VAL A 54 -7.32 -0.10 2.30
N ALA A 55 -6.49 -0.72 1.46
CA ALA A 55 -6.87 -1.41 0.24
C ALA A 55 -6.85 -2.93 0.47
N ALA A 56 -7.96 -3.59 0.17
CA ALA A 56 -8.11 -5.04 0.21
C ALA A 56 -8.02 -5.72 -1.17
N SER A 57 -7.78 -4.93 -2.24
CA SER A 57 -7.83 -5.39 -3.63
C SER A 57 -6.58 -4.97 -4.41
N ALA A 58 -5.43 -5.54 -4.04
CA ALA A 58 -4.17 -5.29 -4.76
C ALA A 58 -4.33 -5.61 -6.26
N SER A 59 -3.83 -4.71 -7.10
CA SER A 59 -3.95 -4.81 -8.56
C SER A 59 -2.60 -4.81 -9.26
N LYS A 60 -2.57 -5.39 -10.45
CA LYS A 60 -1.46 -5.27 -11.40
C LYS A 60 -1.93 -4.60 -12.68
N ALA A 61 -0.99 -3.95 -13.37
CA ALA A 61 -1.24 -3.36 -14.67
C ALA A 61 -1.49 -4.45 -15.72
N GLY A 62 -2.49 -4.24 -16.56
CA GLY A 62 -2.93 -5.20 -17.57
C GLY A 62 -3.82 -6.32 -17.02
N SER A 63 -4.30 -7.15 -17.94
CA SER A 63 -5.20 -8.26 -17.64
C SER A 63 -5.13 -9.32 -18.74
N ARG A 64 -5.53 -10.56 -18.43
CA ARG A 64 -5.80 -11.59 -19.44
C ARG A 64 -6.97 -11.20 -20.35
N TYR A 65 -7.87 -10.34 -19.86
CA TYR A 65 -9.00 -9.81 -20.59
C TYR A 65 -8.62 -8.48 -21.24
N LYS A 66 -8.60 -8.43 -22.58
CA LYS A 66 -8.11 -7.29 -23.36
C LYS A 66 -8.81 -5.94 -23.07
N PHE A 67 -10.03 -5.99 -22.54
CA PHE A 67 -10.82 -4.80 -22.23
C PHE A 67 -10.55 -4.23 -20.82
N LEU A 68 -9.70 -4.88 -20.01
CA LEU A 68 -9.37 -4.42 -18.65
C LEU A 68 -7.93 -3.88 -18.58
N ILE A 69 -7.80 -2.64 -18.10
CA ILE A 69 -6.50 -1.97 -17.91
C ILE A 69 -5.75 -2.43 -16.66
N ALA A 70 -6.47 -3.01 -15.69
CA ALA A 70 -5.93 -3.56 -14.46
C ALA A 70 -6.69 -4.84 -14.09
N SER A 71 -6.04 -5.71 -13.33
CA SER A 71 -6.61 -6.94 -12.81
C SER A 71 -6.05 -7.26 -11.42
N THR A 72 -6.65 -8.22 -10.73
CA THR A 72 -6.10 -8.69 -9.44
C THR A 72 -4.65 -9.12 -9.58
N TYR A 73 -3.82 -8.82 -8.58
CA TYR A 73 -2.46 -9.31 -8.52
C TYR A 73 -2.45 -10.77 -8.05
N ALA A 74 -2.85 -11.67 -8.94
CA ALA A 74 -3.14 -13.07 -8.67
C ALA A 74 -1.98 -13.84 -8.00
N GLU A 75 -0.73 -13.50 -8.34
CA GLU A 75 0.48 -14.06 -7.74
C GLU A 75 0.57 -13.78 -6.23
N TYR A 76 -0.08 -12.73 -5.72
CA TYR A 76 -0.18 -12.37 -4.31
C TYR A 76 -1.55 -12.67 -3.69
N CYS A 77 -2.43 -13.43 -4.36
CA CYS A 77 -3.70 -13.85 -3.77
C CYS A 77 -3.52 -15.10 -2.90
N PRO A 78 -3.72 -15.05 -1.56
CA PRO A 78 -3.51 -16.21 -0.69
C PRO A 78 -4.41 -17.39 -1.04
N THR A 79 -5.66 -17.14 -1.46
CA THR A 79 -6.62 -18.16 -1.86
C THR A 79 -6.25 -18.89 -3.15
N LEU A 80 -5.38 -18.32 -3.98
CA LEU A 80 -4.89 -18.94 -5.22
C LEU A 80 -3.54 -19.64 -5.04
N LYS A 81 -2.92 -19.57 -3.85
CA LYS A 81 -1.55 -20.06 -3.61
C LYS A 81 -1.38 -21.53 -4.01
N ALA A 82 -2.33 -22.40 -3.63
CA ALA A 82 -2.27 -23.82 -3.94
C ALA A 82 -2.38 -24.11 -5.45
N GLU A 83 -3.26 -23.41 -6.17
CA GLU A 83 -3.43 -23.55 -7.62
C GLU A 83 -2.21 -23.00 -8.39
N MET A 84 -1.60 -21.93 -7.89
CA MET A 84 -0.46 -21.28 -8.55
C MET A 84 0.86 -22.02 -8.38
N GLY A 85 1.01 -22.83 -7.32
CA GLY A 85 2.26 -23.52 -6.99
C GLY A 85 3.44 -22.53 -6.93
N GLU A 86 4.52 -22.85 -7.64
CA GLU A 86 5.75 -22.04 -7.68
C GLU A 86 5.57 -20.62 -8.24
N ARG A 87 4.46 -20.36 -8.94
CA ARG A 87 4.14 -19.01 -9.45
C ARG A 87 3.59 -18.08 -8.38
N SER A 88 3.13 -18.61 -7.24
CA SER A 88 2.68 -17.79 -6.13
C SER A 88 3.86 -17.10 -5.48
N LEU A 89 3.68 -15.82 -5.17
CA LEU A 89 4.61 -14.99 -4.42
C LEU A 89 4.15 -14.76 -2.97
N VAL A 90 3.06 -15.41 -2.56
CA VAL A 90 2.55 -15.36 -1.18
C VAL A 90 3.48 -16.16 -0.27
N PRO A 91 4.12 -15.54 0.75
CA PRO A 91 5.01 -16.26 1.67
C PRO A 91 4.32 -17.40 2.42
N ASP A 92 5.09 -18.36 2.92
CA ASP A 92 4.55 -19.43 3.76
C ASP A 92 3.95 -18.90 5.05
N GLY A 93 2.83 -19.50 5.45
CA GLY A 93 2.05 -19.07 6.62
C GLY A 93 1.24 -17.79 6.44
N VAL A 94 1.33 -17.08 5.31
CA VAL A 94 0.51 -15.89 5.03
C VAL A 94 -0.85 -16.30 4.45
N THR A 95 -1.93 -15.83 5.07
CA THR A 95 -3.31 -16.10 4.65
C THR A 95 -4.06 -14.84 4.23
N SER A 96 -3.56 -13.66 4.59
CA SER A 96 -4.13 -12.36 4.18
C SER A 96 -3.03 -11.33 3.93
N ILE A 97 -3.29 -10.43 2.97
CA ILE A 97 -2.41 -9.33 2.60
C ILE A 97 -3.25 -8.07 2.43
N MET A 98 -3.00 -7.07 3.27
CA MET A 98 -3.60 -5.74 3.16
C MET A 98 -2.59 -4.74 2.61
N GLU A 99 -3.07 -3.69 1.95
CA GLU A 99 -2.25 -2.64 1.39
C GLU A 99 -2.67 -1.28 1.96
N ILE A 100 -1.71 -0.38 2.19
CA ILE A 100 -2.01 1.06 2.24
C ILE A 100 -1.39 1.73 1.03
N VAL A 101 -2.08 2.72 0.48
CA VAL A 101 -1.57 3.57 -0.60
C VAL A 101 -1.57 5.02 -0.14
N MET A 102 -0.43 5.66 -0.30
CA MET A 102 -0.11 7.00 0.16
C MET A 102 0.20 7.90 -1.02
N ASN A 103 -0.41 9.09 -1.02
CA ASN A 103 -0.01 10.21 -1.86
C ASN A 103 0.59 11.28 -0.97
N GLY A 104 1.65 11.94 -1.44
CA GLY A 104 2.32 12.97 -0.67
C GLY A 104 2.71 14.17 -1.51
N ARG A 105 2.90 15.29 -0.82
CA ARG A 105 3.40 16.55 -1.39
C ARG A 105 4.80 16.42 -2.00
N ASP A 106 5.64 15.54 -1.44
CA ASP A 106 7.02 15.31 -1.85
C ASP A 106 7.52 13.93 -1.36
N LEU A 107 8.71 13.52 -1.82
CA LEU A 107 9.32 12.24 -1.47
C LEU A 107 9.78 12.16 -0.02
N GLU A 108 10.18 13.28 0.56
CA GLU A 108 10.62 13.35 1.96
C GLU A 108 9.45 13.05 2.91
N SER A 109 8.29 13.67 2.65
CA SER A 109 7.05 13.42 3.40
C SER A 109 6.62 11.96 3.26
N LEU A 110 6.67 11.39 2.05
CA LEU A 110 6.34 9.97 1.84
C LEU A 110 7.34 9.00 2.49
N SER A 111 8.64 9.33 2.51
CA SER A 111 9.66 8.54 3.19
C SER A 111 9.38 8.51 4.71
N THR A 112 9.06 9.68 5.28
CA THR A 112 8.68 9.81 6.68
C THR A 112 7.43 8.99 7.01
N ALA A 113 6.36 9.13 6.22
CA ALA A 113 5.13 8.37 6.36
C ALA A 113 5.37 6.85 6.25
N THR A 114 6.22 6.43 5.31
CA THR A 114 6.60 5.02 5.15
C THR A 114 7.22 4.46 6.42
N GLN A 115 8.17 5.18 7.04
CA GLN A 115 8.82 4.71 8.27
C GLN A 115 7.88 4.71 9.48
N GLN A 116 6.99 5.70 9.59
CA GLN A 116 5.99 5.73 10.67
C GLN A 116 4.98 4.59 10.53
N ALA A 117 4.47 4.34 9.33
CA ALA A 117 3.59 3.22 9.02
C ALA A 117 4.24 1.86 9.37
N ILE A 118 5.49 1.64 8.94
CA ILE A 118 6.25 0.43 9.27
C ILE A 118 6.39 0.27 10.79
N THR A 119 6.77 1.35 11.49
CA THR A 119 6.97 1.34 12.95
C THR A 119 5.69 1.01 13.70
N ALA A 120 4.56 1.57 13.28
CA ALA A 120 3.25 1.37 13.90
C ALA A 120 2.69 -0.04 13.66
N ALA A 121 2.92 -0.62 12.48
CA ALA A 121 2.45 -1.96 12.13
C ALA A 121 3.32 -3.08 12.72
N ARG A 122 4.64 -2.87 12.86
CA ARG A 122 5.59 -3.89 13.33
C ARG A 122 5.19 -4.66 14.60
N PRO A 123 4.60 -4.05 15.65
CA PRO A 123 4.22 -4.77 16.86
C PRO A 123 2.94 -5.61 16.74
N THR A 124 2.24 -5.62 15.59
CA THR A 124 1.00 -6.39 15.42
C THR A 124 1.25 -7.90 15.51
N PRO A 125 0.62 -8.61 16.47
CA PRO A 125 0.72 -10.06 16.56
C PRO A 125 0.22 -10.73 15.27
N GLY A 126 0.98 -11.72 14.77
CA GLY A 126 0.61 -12.44 13.54
C GLY A 126 0.99 -11.73 12.24
N LEU A 127 1.54 -10.51 12.28
CA LEU A 127 2.17 -9.88 11.11
C LEU A 127 3.48 -10.61 10.78
N THR A 128 3.55 -11.18 9.58
CA THR A 128 4.69 -12.01 9.14
C THR A 128 5.72 -11.17 8.39
N LYS A 129 5.25 -10.28 7.51
CA LYS A 129 6.14 -9.51 6.62
C LYS A 129 5.50 -8.19 6.21
N ILE A 130 6.33 -7.14 6.15
CA ILE A 130 6.01 -5.90 5.46
C ILE A 130 6.80 -5.86 4.15
N SER A 131 6.14 -5.49 3.06
CA SER A 131 6.74 -5.33 1.73
C SER A 131 6.14 -4.12 1.03
N ALA A 132 6.49 -3.90 -0.24
CA ALA A 132 5.82 -2.94 -1.11
C ALA A 132 5.71 -3.49 -2.54
N GLY A 133 4.64 -3.09 -3.22
CA GLY A 133 4.45 -3.29 -4.65
C GLY A 133 5.31 -2.33 -5.47
N ASN A 134 5.86 -2.83 -6.57
CA ASN A 134 6.59 -2.02 -7.54
C ASN A 134 6.48 -2.62 -8.94
N TYR A 135 6.77 -1.80 -9.96
CA TYR A 135 6.75 -2.21 -11.37
C TYR A 135 8.17 -2.45 -11.92
N GLY A 136 9.10 -2.91 -11.08
CA GLY A 136 10.50 -3.14 -11.45
C GLY A 136 11.24 -1.89 -11.94
N GLY A 137 10.83 -0.70 -11.48
CA GLY A 137 11.40 0.58 -11.91
C GLY A 137 11.04 1.00 -13.35
N ARG A 138 10.08 0.33 -14.00
CA ARG A 138 9.74 0.57 -15.41
C ARG A 138 8.60 1.57 -15.64
N LEU A 139 7.84 1.91 -14.60
CA LEU A 139 6.65 2.75 -14.71
C LEU A 139 6.80 4.08 -13.95
N GLY A 140 7.06 4.01 -12.65
CA GLY A 140 7.29 5.20 -11.81
C GLY A 140 8.71 5.73 -11.95
N LYS A 141 8.86 7.06 -11.89
CA LYS A 141 10.16 7.76 -11.86
C LYS A 141 10.66 8.00 -10.44
N SER A 142 9.84 7.69 -9.44
CA SER A 142 10.09 7.95 -8.03
C SER A 142 10.23 6.63 -7.28
N PHE A 143 11.18 6.58 -6.35
CA PHE A 143 11.48 5.41 -5.54
C PHE A 143 11.39 5.79 -4.07
N ILE A 144 10.53 5.08 -3.34
CA ILE A 144 10.39 5.20 -1.89
C ILE A 144 10.91 3.90 -1.32
N TYR A 145 12.09 3.96 -0.69
CA TYR A 145 12.76 2.76 -0.20
C TYR A 145 12.27 2.42 1.21
N LEU A 146 11.98 1.14 1.44
CA LEU A 146 11.58 0.64 2.78
C LEU A 146 12.67 0.84 3.84
N LYS A 147 13.93 0.81 3.40
CA LYS A 147 15.09 1.21 4.20
C LYS A 147 15.53 2.58 3.68
N PRO A 148 15.54 3.63 4.52
CA PRO A 148 16.04 4.94 4.12
C PRO A 148 17.47 4.83 3.57
N GLN A 149 17.78 5.65 2.56
CA GLN A 149 19.13 5.80 1.99
C GLN A 149 19.85 6.97 2.64
#